data_AF-A0A3D3E556-F1
#
_entry.id   AF-A0A3D3E556-F1
#
_cell.length_a   1.000
_cell.length_b   1.000
_cell.length_c   1.000
_cell.angle_alpha   90.00
_cell.angle_beta   90.00
_cell.angle_gamma   90.00
#
_symmetry.space_group_name_H-M   'P 1'
#
loop_
_entity.id
_entity.type
_entity.pdbx_description
1 polymer ?
#
loop_
_entity_poly.entity_id
_entity_poly.type
_entity_poly.pdbx_seq_one_letter_code
_entity_poly.pdbx_strand_id
1 'polypeptide(L)'
;MTIELFSLLITGLGLGLLHALDADHVMAVSALSNRKPSLKRTLKFSANWAIGHGSVLIVLGLLFFGLGIALPETIQKLAESSVGVLLIALGLACFWQFHKEKIVLDKHTHDHTHGSIEHTHLHVTDHVKGHVKTEEQQADSPEQVKEAHTPVMVGVLHGLAGSAPALAIIPAMMQTSLLESIGYLVLFSAGVLFSMVAFGLAFGLVQKKLQEKSVRIFNWSRKLIASSAVGIGFYWLAQAV
;
A
#
# COMPACT_ATOMS: atom_id res chain seq x y z
N MET A 1 6.48 -4.53 -35.61
CA MET A 1 5.76 -3.76 -34.57
C MET A 1 5.27 -2.49 -35.25
N THR A 2 3.97 -2.37 -35.49
CA THR A 2 3.37 -1.16 -36.09
C THR A 2 3.49 0.00 -35.09
N ILE A 3 3.55 1.24 -35.57
CA ILE A 3 3.66 2.44 -34.72
C ILE A 3 2.50 2.49 -33.70
N GLU A 4 1.31 2.05 -34.11
CA GLU A 4 0.11 1.98 -33.27
C GLU A 4 0.30 1.06 -32.04
N LEU A 5 0.88 -0.13 -32.23
CA LEU A 5 1.14 -1.06 -31.13
C LEU A 5 2.15 -0.47 -30.13
N PHE A 6 3.19 0.20 -30.63
CA PHE A 6 4.16 0.86 -29.76
C PHE A 6 3.52 1.99 -28.94
N SER A 7 2.70 2.82 -29.57
CA SER A 7 1.94 3.88 -28.89
C SER A 7 0.99 3.31 -27.84
N LEU A 8 0.24 2.24 -28.16
CA LEU A 8 -0.65 1.56 -27.23
C LEU A 8 0.09 1.09 -25.97
N LEU A 9 1.22 0.41 -26.14
CA LEU A 9 2.01 -0.13 -25.02
C LEU A 9 2.62 0.97 -24.14
N ILE A 10 3.11 2.05 -24.75
CA ILE A 10 3.59 3.22 -24.01
C ILE A 10 2.46 3.91 -23.25
N THR A 11 1.29 4.07 -23.88
CA THR A 11 0.11 4.63 -23.22
C THR A 11 -0.30 3.76 -22.03
N GLY A 12 -0.30 2.43 -22.18
CA GLY A 12 -0.57 1.51 -21.07
C GLY A 12 0.40 1.72 -19.91
N LEU A 13 1.70 1.74 -20.20
CA LEU A 13 2.73 2.01 -19.19
C LEU A 13 2.53 3.39 -18.52
N GLY A 14 2.31 4.44 -19.31
CA GLY A 14 2.13 5.81 -18.83
C GLY A 14 0.88 5.97 -17.94
N LEU A 15 -0.24 5.38 -18.36
CA LEU A 15 -1.47 5.38 -17.56
C LEU A 15 -1.29 4.59 -16.26
N GLY A 16 -0.61 3.44 -16.30
CA GLY A 16 -0.29 2.67 -15.10
C GLY A 16 0.59 3.44 -14.12
N LEU A 17 1.59 4.18 -14.61
CA LEU A 17 2.43 5.04 -13.79
C LEU A 17 1.64 6.13 -13.06
N LEU A 18 0.74 6.81 -13.79
CA LEU A 18 -0.10 7.89 -13.26
C LEU A 18 -1.14 7.37 -12.29
N HIS A 19 -1.85 6.30 -12.67
CA HIS A 19 -2.92 5.70 -11.88
C HIS A 19 -2.44 5.19 -10.52
N ALA A 20 -1.22 4.64 -10.45
CA ALA A 20 -0.64 4.29 -9.16
C ALA A 20 -0.59 5.49 -8.20
N LEU A 21 -0.38 6.71 -8.69
CA LEU A 21 -0.29 7.90 -7.84
C LEU A 21 -1.65 8.49 -7.44
N ASP A 22 -2.75 7.79 -7.75
CA ASP A 22 -4.08 8.15 -7.25
C ASP A 22 -4.09 8.21 -5.71
N ALA A 23 -4.92 9.12 -5.20
CA ALA A 23 -4.83 9.55 -3.81
C ALA A 23 -5.19 8.42 -2.82
N ASP A 24 -6.10 7.53 -3.20
CA ASP A 24 -6.43 6.33 -2.44
C ASP A 24 -5.24 5.37 -2.30
N HIS A 25 -4.53 5.08 -3.38
CA HIS A 25 -3.34 4.23 -3.37
C HIS A 25 -2.23 4.80 -2.49
N VAL A 26 -1.88 6.06 -2.74
CA VAL A 26 -0.87 6.79 -1.98
C VAL A 26 -1.24 6.78 -0.50
N MET A 27 -2.51 7.02 -0.17
CA MET A 27 -2.95 7.03 1.22
C MET A 27 -2.99 5.65 1.87
N ALA A 28 -3.43 4.60 1.17
CA ALA A 28 -3.46 3.25 1.70
C ALA A 28 -2.04 2.74 2.02
N VAL A 29 -1.10 2.91 1.08
CA VAL A 29 0.30 2.49 1.25
C VAL A 29 0.99 3.32 2.34
N SER A 30 0.75 4.63 2.38
CA SER A 30 1.27 5.50 3.44
C SER A 30 0.74 5.09 4.81
N ALA A 31 -0.58 4.93 4.96
CA ALA A 31 -1.22 4.60 6.22
C ALA A 31 -0.77 3.24 6.75
N LEU A 32 -0.64 2.22 5.89
CA LEU A 32 -0.19 0.91 6.37
C LEU A 32 1.31 0.89 6.70
N SER A 33 2.13 1.59 5.93
CA SER A 33 3.57 1.76 6.23
C SER A 33 3.79 2.50 7.55
N ASN A 34 2.88 3.40 7.90
CA ASN A 34 2.93 4.20 9.12
C ASN A 34 2.74 3.39 10.41
N ARG A 35 2.20 2.16 10.31
CA ARG A 35 2.03 1.27 11.47
C ARG A 35 3.36 0.67 11.96
N LYS A 36 4.27 0.34 11.04
CA LYS A 36 5.59 -0.23 11.35
C LYS A 36 6.63 0.41 10.43
N PRO A 37 7.12 1.62 10.76
CA PRO A 37 8.01 2.40 9.90
C PRO A 37 9.33 1.65 9.69
N SER A 38 9.55 1.16 8.47
CA SER A 38 10.79 0.52 8.05
C SER A 38 10.90 0.54 6.53
N LEU A 39 12.03 1.02 6.00
CA LEU A 39 12.23 1.16 4.56
C LEU A 39 12.01 -0.17 3.82
N LYS A 40 12.71 -1.23 4.23
CA LYS A 40 12.61 -2.56 3.61
C LYS A 40 11.16 -3.08 3.63
N ARG A 41 10.45 -2.83 4.72
CA ARG A 41 9.06 -3.26 4.89
C ARG A 41 8.12 -2.47 3.99
N THR A 42 8.29 -1.15 3.89
CA THR A 42 7.52 -0.27 2.99
C THR A 42 7.73 -0.65 1.53
N LEU A 43 8.97 -0.94 1.09
CA LEU A 43 9.22 -1.43 -0.27
C LEU A 43 8.53 -2.77 -0.53
N LYS A 44 8.72 -3.75 0.36
CA LYS A 44 8.07 -5.07 0.22
C LYS A 44 6.54 -4.95 0.19
N PHE A 45 6.00 -4.07 1.04
CA PHE A 45 4.57 -3.81 1.09
C PHE A 45 4.07 -3.21 -0.23
N SER A 46 4.74 -2.18 -0.73
CA SER A 46 4.36 -1.49 -1.98
C SER A 46 4.45 -2.42 -3.19
N ALA A 47 5.48 -3.28 -3.25
CA ALA A 47 5.63 -4.28 -4.30
C ALA A 47 4.53 -5.35 -4.24
N ASN A 48 4.28 -5.94 -3.06
CA ASN A 48 3.24 -6.95 -2.89
C ASN A 48 1.83 -6.37 -3.15
N TRP A 49 1.59 -5.12 -2.76
CA TRP A 49 0.37 -4.39 -3.08
C TRP A 49 0.20 -4.27 -4.60
N ALA A 50 1.22 -3.83 -5.32
CA ALA A 50 1.16 -3.67 -6.77
C ALA A 50 0.98 -5.00 -7.50
N ILE A 51 1.56 -6.09 -7.00
CA ILE A 51 1.35 -7.44 -7.53
C ILE A 51 -0.13 -7.85 -7.36
N GLY A 52 -0.73 -7.61 -6.19
CA GLY A 52 -2.15 -7.88 -5.96
C GLY A 52 -3.04 -7.08 -6.91
N HIS A 53 -2.77 -5.78 -7.04
CA HIS A 53 -3.49 -4.88 -7.92
C HIS A 53 -3.37 -5.28 -9.41
N GLY A 54 -2.15 -5.48 -9.91
CA GLY A 54 -1.93 -5.87 -11.29
C GLY A 54 -2.51 -7.26 -11.63
N SER A 55 -2.41 -8.21 -10.69
CA SER A 55 -2.94 -9.56 -10.92
C SER A 55 -4.46 -9.59 -11.09
N VAL A 56 -5.21 -8.83 -10.29
CA VAL A 56 -6.67 -8.77 -10.44
C VAL A 56 -7.07 -8.08 -11.76
N LEU A 57 -6.36 -7.04 -12.17
CA LEU A 57 -6.61 -6.36 -13.45
C LEU A 57 -6.34 -7.28 -14.65
N ILE A 58 -5.25 -8.05 -14.61
CA ILE A 58 -4.93 -9.01 -15.68
C ILE A 58 -6.01 -10.10 -15.72
N VAL A 59 -6.39 -10.67 -14.58
CA VAL A 59 -7.43 -11.72 -14.52
C VAL A 59 -8.77 -11.22 -15.01
N LEU A 60 -9.22 -10.04 -14.54
CA LEU A 60 -10.48 -9.45 -14.99
C LEU A 60 -10.45 -9.01 -16.45
N GLY A 61 -9.33 -8.44 -16.89
CA GLY A 61 -9.15 -8.05 -18.29
C GLY A 61 -9.25 -9.25 -19.23
N LEU A 62 -8.60 -10.37 -18.89
CA LEU A 62 -8.73 -11.63 -19.63
C LEU A 62 -10.17 -12.18 -19.60
N LEU A 63 -10.81 -12.15 -18.43
CA LEU A 63 -12.18 -12.62 -18.25
C LEU A 63 -13.16 -11.81 -19.12
N PHE A 64 -13.12 -10.48 -19.05
CA PHE A 64 -14.03 -9.61 -19.79
C PHE A 64 -13.74 -9.54 -21.28
N PHE A 65 -12.46 -9.58 -21.67
CA PHE A 65 -12.09 -9.75 -23.08
C PHE A 65 -12.64 -11.08 -23.63
N GLY A 66 -12.48 -12.18 -22.90
CA GLY A 66 -12.93 -13.51 -23.33
C GLY A 66 -14.44 -13.68 -23.35
N LEU A 67 -15.16 -13.06 -22.41
CA LEU A 67 -16.62 -13.12 -22.33
C LEU A 67 -17.32 -12.03 -23.17
N GLY A 68 -16.61 -10.99 -23.60
CA GLY A 68 -17.18 -9.84 -24.31
C GLY A 68 -18.18 -9.03 -23.49
N ILE A 69 -18.11 -9.13 -22.15
CA ILE A 69 -19.02 -8.44 -21.23
C ILE A 69 -18.35 -7.21 -20.63
N ALA A 70 -19.12 -6.13 -20.48
CA ALA A 70 -18.66 -4.96 -19.74
C ALA A 70 -18.79 -5.19 -18.22
N LEU A 71 -17.92 -4.52 -17.44
CA LEU A 71 -18.00 -4.52 -15.98
C LEU A 71 -19.34 -3.86 -15.55
N PRO A 72 -20.22 -4.56 -14.80
CA PRO A 72 -21.45 -3.96 -14.30
C PRO A 72 -21.18 -2.79 -13.35
N GLU A 73 -21.91 -1.67 -13.53
CA GLU A 73 -21.77 -0.46 -12.70
C GLU A 73 -21.94 -0.74 -11.20
N THR A 74 -22.84 -1.67 -10.83
CA THR A 74 -23.05 -2.05 -9.43
C THR A 74 -21.81 -2.65 -8.78
N ILE A 75 -21.03 -3.44 -9.53
CA ILE A 75 -19.78 -4.02 -9.04
C ILE A 75 -18.74 -2.92 -8.84
N GLN A 76 -18.66 -1.97 -9.78
CA GLN A 76 -17.76 -0.83 -9.68
C GLN A 76 -18.06 0.04 -8.44
N LYS A 77 -19.32 0.43 -8.24
CA LYS A 77 -19.75 1.21 -7.06
C LYS A 77 -19.48 0.48 -5.76
N LEU A 78 -19.73 -0.83 -5.71
CA LEU A 78 -19.44 -1.64 -4.52
C LEU A 78 -17.94 -1.70 -4.24
N ALA A 79 -17.12 -1.86 -5.28
CA ALA A 79 -15.67 -1.88 -5.15
C ALA A 79 -15.13 -0.52 -4.67
N GLU A 80 -15.59 0.59 -5.25
CA GLU A 80 -15.25 1.96 -4.81
C GLU A 80 -15.66 2.22 -3.36
N SER A 81 -16.89 1.83 -2.98
CA SER A 81 -17.36 1.93 -1.60
C SER A 81 -16.46 1.13 -0.65
N SER A 82 -16.03 -0.07 -1.05
CA SER A 82 -15.14 -0.91 -0.25
C SER A 82 -13.76 -0.29 -0.02
N VAL A 83 -13.21 0.43 -1.01
CA VAL A 83 -11.98 1.22 -0.85
C VAL A 83 -12.19 2.34 0.16
N GLY A 84 -13.32 3.04 0.07
CA GLY A 84 -13.68 4.09 1.04
C GLY A 84 -13.72 3.58 2.48
N VAL A 85 -14.41 2.45 2.71
CA VAL A 85 -14.44 1.78 4.02
C VAL A 85 -13.04 1.37 4.47
N LEU A 86 -12.25 0.78 3.57
CA LEU A 86 -10.89 0.36 3.89
C LEU A 86 -10.03 1.55 4.33
N LEU A 87 -10.04 2.67 3.62
CA LEU A 87 -9.26 3.86 3.96
C LEU A 87 -9.65 4.43 5.34
N ILE A 88 -10.95 4.48 5.64
CA ILE A 88 -11.44 4.88 6.96
C ILE A 88 -10.92 3.92 8.03
N ALA A 89 -11.05 2.61 7.81
CA ALA A 89 -10.59 1.60 8.75
C ALA A 89 -9.08 1.68 9.00
N LEU A 90 -8.27 1.89 7.95
CA LEU A 90 -6.82 2.09 8.06
C LEU A 90 -6.47 3.34 8.86
N GLY A 91 -7.12 4.46 8.58
CA GLY A 91 -6.90 5.70 9.31
C GLY A 91 -7.28 5.59 10.79
N LEU A 92 -8.43 5.00 11.11
CA LEU A 92 -8.86 4.72 12.48
C LEU A 92 -7.92 3.74 13.20
N ALA A 93 -7.44 2.70 12.50
CA ALA A 93 -6.46 1.77 13.05
C ALA A 93 -5.14 2.47 13.40
N CYS A 94 -4.69 3.43 12.57
CA CYS A 94 -3.54 4.27 12.90
C CYS A 94 -3.79 5.11 14.16
N PHE A 95 -4.95 5.76 14.30
CA PHE A 95 -5.29 6.51 15.51
C PHE A 95 -5.35 5.64 16.76
N TRP A 96 -5.94 4.45 16.65
CA TRP A 96 -5.97 3.46 17.73
C TRP A 96 -4.54 3.10 18.16
N GLN A 97 -3.67 2.81 17.20
CA GLN A 97 -2.28 2.50 17.47
C GLN A 97 -1.57 3.66 18.18
N PHE A 98 -1.74 4.89 17.74
CA PHE A 98 -1.13 6.05 18.40
C PHE A 98 -1.62 6.22 19.85
N HIS A 99 -2.88 5.88 20.12
CA HIS A 99 -3.43 5.92 21.47
C HIS A 99 -2.81 4.85 22.36
N LYS A 100 -2.64 3.62 21.85
CA LYS A 100 -1.95 2.52 22.57
C LYS A 100 -0.46 2.80 22.79
N GLU A 101 0.25 3.34 21.81
CA GLU A 101 1.67 3.73 21.94
C GLU A 101 1.86 4.83 22.99
N LYS A 102 0.85 5.70 23.19
CA LYS A 102 0.87 6.73 24.24
C LYS A 102 0.76 6.16 25.67
N ILE A 103 0.33 4.89 25.82
CA ILE A 103 0.18 4.20 27.11
C ILE A 103 1.47 3.45 27.50
N VAL A 104 2.40 3.24 26.57
CA VAL A 104 3.74 2.67 26.86
C VAL A 104 4.78 3.78 26.79
N LEU A 105 4.72 4.67 27.77
CA LEU A 105 5.80 5.62 28.06
C LEU A 105 6.40 5.20 29.41
N ASP A 106 7.02 4.01 29.41
CA ASP A 106 7.68 3.47 30.60
C ASP A 106 8.91 4.32 30.93
N LYS A 107 8.75 5.23 31.89
CA LYS A 107 9.87 5.81 32.63
C LYS A 107 10.47 4.69 33.49
N HIS A 108 11.69 4.28 33.18
CA HIS A 108 12.49 3.47 34.08
C HIS A 108 13.82 4.17 34.37
N THR A 109 14.21 4.09 35.64
CA THR A 109 15.47 4.58 36.19
C THR A 109 16.46 3.41 36.25
N HIS A 110 17.66 3.61 35.72
CA HIS A 110 18.78 2.71 36.00
C HIS A 110 19.65 3.31 37.11
N ASP A 111 20.05 2.47 38.06
CA ASP A 111 21.04 2.83 39.07
C ASP A 111 22.43 2.45 38.53
N HIS A 112 23.32 3.43 38.41
CA HIS A 112 24.72 3.20 38.07
C HIS A 112 25.56 3.28 39.35
N THR A 113 26.62 2.48 39.44
CA THR A 113 27.56 2.41 40.57
C THR A 113 28.29 3.73 40.90
N HIS A 114 27.95 4.85 40.24
CA HIS A 114 28.45 6.20 40.53
C HIS A 114 27.35 7.29 40.50
N GLY A 115 26.21 7.03 41.12
CA GLY A 115 25.19 8.04 41.43
C GLY A 115 24.08 8.17 40.36
N SER A 116 22.95 8.72 40.79
CA SER A 116 21.73 8.84 39.99
C SER A 116 21.84 9.99 38.97
N ILE A 117 22.06 9.67 37.71
CA ILE A 117 21.97 10.62 36.60
C ILE A 117 20.66 10.34 35.85
N GLU A 118 19.65 11.19 36.03
CA GLU A 118 18.42 11.15 35.21
C GLU A 118 18.76 11.50 33.77
N HIS A 119 18.56 10.55 32.85
CA HIS A 119 18.61 10.83 31.43
C HIS A 119 17.43 10.17 30.72
N THR A 120 16.87 10.89 29.74
CA THR A 120 15.73 10.43 28.94
C THR A 120 16.24 10.03 27.56
N HIS A 121 16.20 8.73 27.25
CA HIS A 121 16.42 8.24 25.90
C HIS A 121 15.16 7.60 25.32
N LEU A 122 15.01 7.72 24.00
CA LEU A 122 13.87 7.21 23.25
C LEU A 122 14.24 5.82 22.73
N HIS A 123 13.79 4.77 23.42
CA HIS A 123 14.00 3.40 22.97
C HIS A 123 12.91 3.05 21.95
N VAL A 124 13.28 2.83 20.69
CA VAL A 124 12.52 1.93 19.82
C VAL A 124 12.89 0.54 20.32
N THR A 125 11.93 -0.27 20.75
CA THR A 125 12.19 -1.66 21.13
C THR A 125 12.63 -2.41 19.89
N ASP A 126 13.94 -2.45 19.64
CA ASP A 126 14.54 -3.50 18.84
C ASP A 126 14.35 -4.78 19.62
N HIS A 127 13.59 -5.72 19.06
CA HIS A 127 13.54 -7.09 19.55
C HIS A 127 14.89 -7.76 19.28
N VAL A 128 15.94 -7.38 20.00
CA VAL A 128 17.12 -8.22 20.18
C VAL A 128 16.77 -9.20 21.29
N LYS A 129 15.95 -10.20 20.94
CA LYS A 129 16.09 -11.49 21.60
C LYS A 129 17.44 -12.03 21.15
N GLY A 130 18.40 -12.08 22.07
CA GLY A 130 19.60 -12.86 21.88
C GLY A 130 19.19 -14.30 21.60
N HIS A 131 19.25 -14.71 20.33
CA HIS A 131 19.23 -16.11 19.94
C HIS A 131 20.53 -16.40 19.22
N VAL A 132 21.41 -17.04 19.99
CA VAL A 132 22.48 -17.91 19.50
C VAL A 132 21.89 -18.79 18.39
N LYS A 133 22.58 -18.82 17.25
CA LYS A 133 22.22 -19.65 16.10
C LYS A 133 22.19 -21.12 16.52
N THR A 134 21.03 -21.74 16.40
CA THR A 134 20.94 -23.18 16.18
C THR A 134 19.82 -23.40 15.17
N GLU A 135 20.18 -24.07 14.09
CA GLU A 135 19.33 -24.44 12.97
C GLU A 135 18.25 -25.39 13.48
N GLU A 136 16.98 -24.97 13.48
CA GLU A 136 15.83 -25.89 13.52
C GLU A 136 14.54 -25.14 13.15
N GLN A 137 13.96 -25.57 12.03
CA GLN A 137 12.56 -25.46 11.58
C GLN A 137 11.63 -24.56 12.42
N GLN A 138 11.37 -23.34 11.94
CA GLN A 138 10.29 -22.49 12.48
C GLN A 138 9.07 -22.57 11.58
N ALA A 139 8.08 -23.34 12.03
CA ALA A 139 6.71 -23.25 11.57
C ALA A 139 6.20 -21.81 11.77
N ASP A 140 5.77 -21.17 10.68
CA ASP A 140 5.28 -19.79 10.65
C ASP A 140 4.16 -19.57 11.69
N SER A 141 4.28 -18.50 12.49
CA SER A 141 3.21 -18.11 13.42
C SER A 141 2.00 -17.55 12.65
N PRO A 142 0.75 -17.75 13.11
CA PRO A 142 -0.46 -17.23 12.44
C PRO A 142 -0.46 -15.71 12.22
N GLU A 143 0.26 -14.97 13.07
CA GLU A 143 0.39 -13.51 12.98
C GLU A 143 1.33 -13.07 11.84
N GLN A 144 2.40 -13.83 11.59
CA GLN A 144 3.36 -13.56 10.51
C GLN A 144 2.75 -13.82 9.13
N VAL A 145 1.95 -14.89 9.00
CA VAL A 145 1.23 -15.21 7.76
C VAL A 145 0.21 -14.12 7.41
N LYS A 146 -0.52 -13.59 8.41
CA LYS A 146 -1.53 -12.54 8.20
C LYS A 146 -0.91 -11.22 7.73
N GLU A 147 0.27 -10.86 8.23
CA GLU A 147 1.01 -9.67 7.77
C GLU A 147 1.55 -9.82 6.33
N ALA A 148 1.81 -11.03 5.87
CA ALA A 148 2.35 -11.27 4.53
C ALA A 148 1.32 -11.05 3.41
N HIS A 149 0.06 -11.45 3.64
CA HIS A 149 -1.00 -11.39 2.62
C HIS A 149 -1.77 -10.07 2.59
N THR A 150 -1.78 -9.32 3.69
CA THR A 150 -2.48 -8.02 3.80
C THR A 150 -2.19 -7.07 2.62
N PRO A 151 -0.92 -6.80 2.22
CA PRO A 151 -0.64 -5.94 1.06
C PRO A 151 -1.30 -6.40 -0.23
N VAL A 152 -1.21 -7.71 -0.52
CA VAL A 152 -1.75 -8.29 -1.75
C VAL A 152 -3.28 -8.15 -1.76
N MET A 153 -3.94 -8.46 -0.65
CA MET A 153 -5.39 -8.32 -0.53
C MET A 153 -5.86 -6.87 -0.70
N VAL A 154 -5.15 -5.91 -0.09
CA VAL A 154 -5.44 -4.48 -0.25
C VAL A 154 -5.21 -4.05 -1.70
N GLY A 155 -4.18 -4.59 -2.36
CA GLY A 155 -3.92 -4.38 -3.78
C GLY A 155 -5.04 -4.90 -4.67
N VAL A 156 -5.49 -6.13 -4.43
CA VAL A 156 -6.64 -6.74 -5.14
C VAL A 156 -7.89 -5.88 -4.97
N LEU A 157 -8.19 -5.45 -3.74
CA LEU A 157 -9.37 -4.61 -3.48
C LEU A 157 -9.30 -3.29 -4.26
N HIS A 158 -8.14 -2.64 -4.31
CA HIS A 158 -7.97 -1.42 -5.10
C HIS A 158 -7.99 -1.68 -6.61
N GLY A 159 -7.47 -2.81 -7.11
CA GLY A 159 -7.50 -3.13 -8.54
C GLY A 159 -8.91 -3.43 -9.06
N LEU A 160 -9.85 -3.80 -8.17
CA LEU A 160 -11.27 -3.94 -8.49
C LEU A 160 -12.01 -2.60 -8.54
N ALA A 161 -11.45 -1.57 -7.91
CA ALA A 161 -12.13 -0.34 -7.57
C ALA A 161 -11.51 0.88 -8.27
N GLY A 162 -12.25 1.99 -8.25
CA GLY A 162 -11.78 3.28 -8.74
C GLY A 162 -11.57 3.30 -10.26
N SER A 163 -10.58 4.08 -10.69
CA SER A 163 -10.28 4.34 -12.10
C SER A 163 -9.54 3.17 -12.78
N ALA A 164 -9.04 2.19 -12.03
CA ALA A 164 -8.17 1.11 -12.54
C ALA A 164 -8.84 0.27 -13.64
N PRO A 165 -10.06 -0.27 -13.44
CA PRO A 165 -10.72 -1.08 -14.46
C PRO A 165 -11.02 -0.26 -15.72
N ALA A 166 -11.41 1.01 -15.56
CA ALA A 166 -11.67 1.89 -16.69
C ALA A 166 -10.41 2.19 -17.50
N LEU A 167 -9.29 2.48 -16.85
CA LEU A 167 -8.04 2.82 -17.52
C LEU A 167 -7.33 1.59 -18.09
N ALA A 168 -7.41 0.44 -17.43
CA ALA A 168 -6.70 -0.77 -17.83
C ALA A 168 -7.52 -1.68 -18.75
N ILE A 169 -8.79 -1.92 -18.45
CA ILE A 169 -9.59 -2.96 -19.12
C ILE A 169 -10.26 -2.42 -20.38
N ILE A 170 -10.80 -1.20 -20.37
CA ILE A 170 -11.51 -0.64 -21.53
C ILE A 170 -10.59 -0.57 -22.77
N PRO A 171 -9.38 0.02 -22.71
CA PRO A 171 -8.50 0.06 -23.88
C PRO A 171 -8.04 -1.32 -24.34
N ALA A 172 -7.89 -2.27 -23.40
CA ALA A 172 -7.55 -3.65 -23.71
C ALA A 172 -8.70 -4.37 -24.45
N MET A 173 -9.96 -4.10 -24.10
CA MET A 173 -11.14 -4.65 -24.78
C MET A 173 -11.37 -4.08 -26.19
N MET A 174 -10.83 -2.89 -26.48
CA MET A 174 -10.93 -2.29 -27.81
C MET A 174 -9.97 -2.90 -28.85
N GLN A 175 -9.00 -3.71 -28.41
CA GLN A 175 -8.05 -4.33 -29.33
C GLN A 175 -8.65 -5.58 -29.99
N THR A 176 -8.22 -5.86 -31.21
CA THR A 176 -8.66 -7.05 -31.96
C THR A 176 -7.85 -8.29 -31.62
N SER A 177 -6.61 -8.09 -31.17
CA SER A 177 -5.67 -9.16 -30.83
C SER A 177 -5.54 -9.34 -29.33
N LEU A 178 -5.78 -10.57 -28.85
CA LEU A 178 -5.58 -10.94 -27.45
C LEU A 178 -4.16 -10.63 -26.94
N LEU A 179 -3.14 -10.79 -27.81
CA LEU A 179 -1.76 -10.52 -27.44
C LEU A 179 -1.51 -9.03 -27.16
N GLU A 180 -2.19 -8.14 -27.90
CA GLU A 180 -2.07 -6.70 -27.72
C GLU A 180 -2.77 -6.25 -26.43
N SER A 181 -3.95 -6.81 -26.14
CA SER A 181 -4.67 -6.60 -24.87
C SER A 181 -3.84 -7.06 -23.66
N ILE A 182 -3.26 -8.26 -23.74
CA ILE A 182 -2.39 -8.79 -22.67
C ILE A 182 -1.14 -7.92 -22.53
N GLY A 183 -0.50 -7.56 -23.64
CA GLY A 183 0.65 -6.67 -23.65
C GLY A 183 0.33 -5.34 -22.97
N TYR A 184 -0.80 -4.73 -23.30
CA TYR A 184 -1.27 -3.50 -22.68
C TYR A 184 -1.47 -3.65 -21.16
N LEU A 185 -2.19 -4.68 -20.72
CA LEU A 185 -2.47 -4.93 -19.29
C LEU A 185 -1.19 -5.22 -18.49
N VAL A 186 -0.25 -5.95 -19.08
CA VAL A 186 1.06 -6.24 -18.46
C VAL A 186 1.87 -4.96 -18.32
N LEU A 187 1.93 -4.12 -19.36
CA LEU A 187 2.67 -2.86 -19.31
C LEU A 187 2.03 -1.84 -18.36
N PHE A 188 0.69 -1.77 -18.32
CA PHE A 188 -0.04 -0.99 -17.32
C PHE A 188 0.32 -1.45 -15.90
N SER A 189 0.26 -2.76 -15.63
CA SER A 189 0.60 -3.33 -14.33
C SER A 189 2.07 -3.12 -13.96
N ALA A 190 2.98 -3.17 -14.94
CA ALA A 190 4.39 -2.87 -14.75
C ALA A 190 4.60 -1.38 -14.38
N GLY A 191 3.84 -0.47 -15.01
CA GLY A 191 3.81 0.94 -14.65
C GLY A 191 3.35 1.15 -13.20
N VAL A 192 2.26 0.49 -12.80
CA VAL A 192 1.76 0.54 -11.41
C VAL A 192 2.83 0.06 -10.42
N LEU A 193 3.45 -1.09 -10.71
CA LEU A 193 4.51 -1.66 -9.87
C LEU A 193 5.71 -0.71 -9.75
N PHE A 194 6.21 -0.18 -10.86
CA PHE A 194 7.35 0.73 -10.85
C PHE A 194 7.03 1.99 -10.04
N SER A 195 5.89 2.62 -10.30
CA SER A 195 5.45 3.84 -9.61
C SER A 195 5.29 3.62 -8.11
N MET A 196 4.68 2.51 -7.70
CA MET A 196 4.49 2.18 -6.29
C MET A 196 5.78 1.86 -5.55
N VAL A 197 6.71 1.13 -6.19
CA VAL A 197 8.02 0.87 -5.58
C VAL A 197 8.82 2.17 -5.45
N ALA A 198 8.78 3.04 -6.46
CA ALA A 198 9.41 4.34 -6.41
C ALA A 198 8.80 5.24 -5.31
N PHE A 199 7.47 5.28 -5.23
CA PHE A 199 6.75 5.97 -4.16
C PHE A 199 7.10 5.41 -2.78
N GLY A 200 7.06 4.10 -2.59
CA GLY A 200 7.39 3.45 -1.32
C GLY A 200 8.83 3.70 -0.88
N LEU A 201 9.78 3.72 -1.83
CA LEU A 201 11.17 4.10 -1.57
C LEU A 201 11.27 5.55 -1.12
N ALA A 202 10.69 6.49 -1.87
CA ALA A 202 10.72 7.92 -1.55
C ALA A 202 10.06 8.20 -0.20
N PHE A 203 8.85 7.67 0.01
CA PHE A 203 8.09 7.79 1.25
C PHE A 203 8.87 7.20 2.43
N GLY A 204 9.41 5.99 2.29
CA GLY A 204 10.18 5.35 3.35
C GLY A 204 11.45 6.12 3.74
N LEU A 205 12.16 6.72 2.77
CA LEU A 205 13.31 7.57 3.02
C LEU A 205 12.91 8.86 3.75
N VAL A 206 11.81 9.50 3.34
CA VAL A 206 11.27 10.69 4.00
C VAL A 206 10.89 10.36 5.45
N GLN A 207 10.16 9.26 5.68
CA GLN A 207 9.76 8.85 7.02
C GLN A 207 10.97 8.54 7.91
N LYS A 208 11.98 7.83 7.40
CA LYS A 208 13.23 7.56 8.12
C LYS A 208 13.94 8.85 8.53
N LYS A 209 14.11 9.78 7.59
CA LYS A 209 14.75 11.08 7.85
C LYS A 209 13.97 11.94 8.83
N LEU A 210 12.63 11.92 8.76
CA LEU A 210 11.78 12.62 9.73
C LEU A 210 11.91 12.03 11.14
N GLN A 211 11.96 10.70 11.24
CA GLN A 211 12.14 10.00 12.51
C GLN A 211 13.49 10.35 13.16
N GLU A 212 14.57 10.37 12.37
CA GLU A 212 15.93 10.75 12.84
C GLU A 212 16.02 12.23 13.23
N LYS A 213 15.35 13.13 12.49
CA LYS A 213 15.44 14.58 12.73
C LYS A 213 14.59 15.04 13.91
N SER A 214 13.34 14.59 14.01
CA SER A 214 12.44 15.01 15.08
C SER A 214 11.24 14.07 15.23
N VAL A 215 11.17 13.40 16.38
CA VAL A 215 10.04 12.53 16.75
C VAL A 215 8.72 13.29 16.77
N ARG A 216 8.72 14.58 17.13
CA ARG A 216 7.51 15.42 17.12
C ARG A 216 6.99 15.61 15.69
N ILE A 217 7.87 15.99 14.75
CA ILE A 217 7.47 16.21 13.35
C ILE A 217 7.06 14.88 12.71
N PHE A 218 7.78 13.80 12.99
CA PHE A 218 7.42 12.46 12.58
C PHE A 218 5.98 12.12 13.03
N ASN A 219 5.68 12.21 14.32
CA ASN A 219 4.33 11.94 14.85
C ASN A 219 3.24 12.84 14.25
N TRP A 220 3.55 14.09 13.92
CA TRP A 220 2.62 14.97 13.19
C TRP A 220 2.36 14.47 11.77
N SER A 221 3.41 14.08 11.03
CA SER A 221 3.28 13.46 9.71
C SER A 221 2.41 12.20 9.78
N ARG A 222 2.63 11.33 10.78
CA ARG A 222 1.84 10.11 10.97
C ARG A 222 0.35 10.41 11.17
N LYS A 223 0.02 11.43 11.98
CA LYS A 223 -1.37 11.86 12.23
C LYS A 223 -2.01 12.47 11.00
N LEU A 224 -1.26 13.30 10.26
CA LEU A 224 -1.73 13.90 9.02
C LEU A 224 -2.10 12.81 8.00
N ILE A 225 -1.24 11.80 7.84
CA ILE A 225 -1.51 10.64 6.97
C ILE A 225 -2.79 9.92 7.40
N ALA A 226 -2.96 9.66 8.70
CA ALA A 226 -4.16 8.99 9.23
C ALA A 226 -5.44 9.83 8.99
N SER A 227 -5.40 11.14 9.25
CA SER A 227 -6.51 12.05 8.98
C SER A 227 -6.86 12.10 7.49
N SER A 228 -5.86 12.22 6.62
CA SER A 228 -6.07 12.24 5.17
C SER A 228 -6.68 10.93 4.67
N ALA A 229 -6.25 9.77 5.19
CA ALA A 229 -6.83 8.49 4.83
C ALA A 229 -8.33 8.43 5.19
N VAL A 230 -8.71 8.88 6.40
CA VAL A 230 -10.12 8.96 6.79
C VAL A 230 -10.90 9.93 5.90
N GLY A 231 -10.36 11.12 5.63
CA GLY A 231 -11.01 12.12 4.79
C GLY A 231 -11.25 11.64 3.36
N ILE A 232 -10.23 11.04 2.73
CA ILE A 232 -10.35 10.47 1.38
C ILE A 232 -11.31 9.27 1.38
N GLY A 233 -11.31 8.45 2.43
CA GLY A 233 -12.25 7.34 2.53
C GLY A 233 -13.71 7.81 2.61
N PHE A 234 -14.01 8.88 3.36
CA PHE A 234 -15.33 9.49 3.34
C PHE A 234 -15.70 10.09 1.98
N TYR A 235 -14.74 10.72 1.29
CA TYR A 235 -14.96 11.22 -0.07
C TYR A 235 -15.37 10.11 -1.04
N TRP A 236 -14.68 8.97 -1.02
CA TRP A 236 -15.04 7.81 -1.85
C TRP A 236 -16.40 7.22 -1.49
N LEU A 237 -16.75 7.13 -0.20
CA LEU A 237 -18.07 6.68 0.21
C LEU A 237 -19.18 7.62 -0.26
N ALA A 238 -18.95 8.93 -0.23
CA ALA A 238 -19.93 9.91 -0.69
C ALA A 238 -20.16 9.85 -2.22
N GLN A 239 -19.14 9.48 -2.99
CA GLN A 239 -19.24 9.32 -4.45
C GLN A 239 -19.90 8.00 -4.87
N ALA A 240 -19.82 6.96 -4.02
CA ALA A 240 -20.35 5.64 -4.33
C ALA A 240 -21.87 5.49 -4.08
N VAL A 241 -22.51 6.46 -3.40
CA VAL A 241 -23.96 6.53 -3.11
C VAL A 241 -24.68 7.32 -4.20
#